data_AF-A0A0D2TID9-F1
#
_entry.id   AF-A0A0D2TID9-F1
#
_cell.length_a   1.000
_cell.length_b   1.000
_cell.length_c   1.000
_cell.angle_alpha   90.00
_cell.angle_beta   90.00
_cell.angle_gamma   90.00
#
_symmetry.space_group_name_H-M   'P 1'
#
loop_
_entity.id
_entity.type
_entity.pdbx_description
1 polymer ?
#
loop_
_entity_poly.entity_id
_entity_poly.type
_entity_poly.pdbx_seq_one_letter_code
_entity_poly.pdbx_strand_id
1 'polypeptide(L)'
;MGMMASVSSMEFWCILNLRATLITLLLILFFHLSKKLYSKFFPPPSVLHLPSPSSSTSLPESQSRIPEIVSDSDLKFLIDNLDEKLDEDEKWETVIDKKTNSLSYKAKCCRPKNKPLKYLSTTVFEGCSPELLRDFYMDNNYRKQWDKTVIDHVQLQMNTTNGIEIGCTIKKFPLLTPREYVLAWRLWEGKDRTFYCFIKECEHPSAPRRKKYVRVGYFRSGWQIRKVPGRDASEIRMFHQEDAGLNVEMAKLAFAKGIWSYVCKMDNALRKYAVISHPPTSPSVSPSTLIQKVPPELDMINGDALPAVSASMATFEPVNDKPREKRLSRKPSKKFVAKSLLVIGGVICLSRGHSGLGAKVAMAYILTKLRKRGDRSSQSMQT
;
A
#
# COMPACT_ATOMS: atom_id res chain seq x y z
N MET A 1 8.08 -5.99 -76.00
CA MET A 1 6.82 -5.83 -75.26
C MET A 1 7.01 -6.47 -73.89
N GLY A 2 7.00 -5.69 -72.81
CA GLY A 2 7.19 -6.21 -71.45
C GLY A 2 7.93 -5.25 -70.52
N MET A 3 7.31 -4.09 -70.22
CA MET A 3 7.67 -3.26 -69.07
C MET A 3 7.28 -4.03 -67.80
N MET A 4 8.24 -4.45 -66.98
CA MET A 4 7.97 -4.80 -65.57
C MET A 4 8.55 -3.70 -64.70
N ALA A 5 7.67 -2.81 -64.24
CA ALA A 5 7.97 -1.75 -63.29
C ALA A 5 8.46 -2.35 -61.97
N SER A 6 9.63 -1.90 -61.50
CA SER A 6 10.07 -2.15 -60.14
C SER A 6 9.22 -1.30 -59.20
N VAL A 7 8.31 -1.93 -58.48
CA VAL A 7 7.59 -1.28 -57.37
C VAL A 7 8.64 -0.93 -56.32
N SER A 8 8.90 0.36 -56.18
CA SER A 8 9.90 0.91 -55.26
C SER A 8 9.59 0.46 -53.83
N SER A 9 10.62 -0.06 -53.15
CA SER A 9 10.65 -0.38 -51.71
C SER A 9 9.97 0.71 -50.84
N MET A 10 9.99 1.96 -51.29
CA MET A 10 9.35 3.10 -50.64
C MET A 10 7.83 3.00 -50.56
N GLU A 11 7.15 2.46 -51.58
CA GLU A 11 5.68 2.27 -51.56
C GLU A 11 5.28 1.16 -50.59
N PHE A 12 6.09 0.10 -50.47
CA PHE A 12 5.84 -1.00 -49.53
C PHE A 12 5.95 -0.54 -48.08
N TRP A 13 6.97 0.27 -47.74
CA TRP A 13 7.11 0.88 -46.41
C TRP A 13 6.02 1.91 -46.12
N CYS A 14 5.59 2.66 -47.13
CA CYS A 14 4.51 3.63 -46.99
C CYS A 14 3.17 2.92 -46.70
N ILE A 15 2.85 1.85 -47.42
CA ILE A 15 1.64 1.03 -47.20
C ILE A 15 1.66 0.36 -45.83
N LEU A 16 2.82 -0.13 -45.37
CA LEU A 16 2.95 -0.76 -44.06
C LEU A 16 2.76 0.25 -42.91
N ASN A 17 3.32 1.45 -43.04
CA ASN A 17 3.12 2.54 -42.08
C ASN A 17 1.69 3.06 -42.09
N LEU A 18 1.05 3.18 -43.26
CA LEU A 18 -0.35 3.60 -43.36
C LEU A 18 -1.28 2.60 -42.65
N ARG A 19 -1.02 1.29 -42.82
CA ARG A 19 -1.74 0.22 -42.13
C ARG A 19 -1.52 0.24 -40.62
N ALA A 20 -0.29 0.47 -40.16
CA ALA A 20 0.01 0.56 -38.72
C ALA A 20 -0.66 1.78 -38.06
N THR A 21 -0.67 2.93 -38.73
CA THR A 21 -1.38 4.14 -38.26
C THR A 21 -2.89 3.91 -38.23
N LEU A 22 -3.46 3.27 -39.26
CA LEU A 22 -4.89 2.93 -39.30
C LEU A 22 -5.28 1.97 -38.16
N ILE A 23 -4.48 0.94 -37.91
CA ILE A 23 -4.69 0.00 -36.79
C ILE A 23 -4.63 0.75 -35.44
N THR A 24 -3.68 1.66 -35.27
CA THR A 24 -3.54 2.44 -34.03
C THR A 24 -4.75 3.36 -33.82
N LEU A 25 -5.23 4.03 -34.86
CA LEU A 25 -6.42 4.86 -34.80
C LEU A 25 -7.69 4.05 -34.52
N LEU A 26 -7.81 2.84 -35.09
CA LEU A 26 -8.91 1.92 -34.79
C LEU A 26 -8.89 1.43 -33.34
N LEU A 27 -7.70 1.16 -32.77
CA LEU A 27 -7.56 0.79 -31.36
C LEU A 27 -7.91 1.95 -30.42
N ILE A 28 -7.51 3.18 -30.76
CA ILE A 28 -7.88 4.40 -30.02
C ILE A 28 -9.39 4.62 -30.10
N LEU A 29 -10.00 4.50 -31.29
CA LEU A 29 -11.43 4.63 -31.49
C LEU A 29 -12.21 3.56 -30.73
N PHE A 30 -11.76 2.30 -30.77
CA PHE A 30 -12.33 1.20 -29.98
C PHE A 30 -12.21 1.46 -28.48
N PHE A 31 -11.09 2.03 -28.01
CA PHE A 31 -10.91 2.41 -26.61
C PHE A 31 -11.86 3.56 -26.19
N HIS A 32 -12.08 4.55 -27.06
CA HIS A 32 -13.02 5.64 -26.78
C HIS A 32 -14.48 5.17 -26.83
N LEU A 33 -14.83 4.31 -27.79
CA LEU A 33 -16.16 3.73 -27.91
C LEU A 33 -16.46 2.78 -26.74
N SER A 34 -15.51 1.93 -26.34
CA SER A 34 -15.65 1.07 -25.16
C SER A 34 -15.75 1.87 -23.86
N LYS A 35 -15.04 3.00 -23.73
CA LYS A 35 -15.20 3.92 -22.58
C LYS A 35 -16.57 4.59 -22.55
N LYS A 36 -17.10 4.99 -23.72
CA LYS A 36 -18.44 5.59 -23.87
C LYS A 36 -19.56 4.56 -23.67
N LEU A 37 -19.32 3.30 -24.04
CA LEU A 37 -20.21 2.17 -23.79
C LEU A 37 -20.17 1.79 -22.30
N TYR A 38 -18.99 1.76 -21.67
CA TYR A 38 -18.85 1.56 -20.22
C TYR A 38 -19.57 2.65 -19.42
N SER A 39 -19.47 3.92 -19.82
CA SER A 39 -20.22 5.00 -19.15
C SER A 39 -21.73 4.95 -19.36
N LYS A 40 -22.21 4.26 -20.41
CA LYS A 40 -23.65 4.05 -20.66
C LYS A 40 -24.21 2.84 -19.93
N PHE A 41 -23.43 1.77 -19.75
CA PHE A 41 -23.85 0.57 -19.01
C PHE A 41 -23.59 0.63 -17.50
N PHE A 42 -22.73 1.54 -17.05
CA PHE A 42 -22.51 1.83 -15.63
C PHE A 42 -22.82 3.31 -15.37
N PRO A 43 -24.10 3.67 -15.09
CA PRO A 43 -24.41 4.98 -14.54
C PRO A 43 -23.64 5.17 -13.21
N PRO A 44 -23.35 6.42 -12.78
CA PRO A 44 -22.85 6.65 -11.43
C PRO A 44 -23.79 5.95 -10.43
N PRO A 45 -23.26 5.30 -9.37
CA PRO A 45 -24.12 4.58 -8.45
C PRO A 45 -25.13 5.57 -7.88
N SER A 46 -26.42 5.30 -8.12
CA SER A 46 -27.51 5.99 -7.45
C SER A 46 -27.24 5.91 -5.95
N VAL A 47 -27.21 7.07 -5.30
CA VAL A 47 -27.11 7.19 -3.85
C VAL A 47 -28.33 6.50 -3.26
N LEU A 48 -28.17 5.25 -2.85
CA LEU A 48 -29.17 4.56 -2.05
C LEU A 48 -29.07 5.13 -0.64
N HIS A 49 -29.96 6.07 -0.34
CA HIS A 49 -30.25 6.45 1.04
C HIS A 49 -30.73 5.20 1.79
N LEU A 50 -29.92 4.75 2.73
CA LEU A 50 -30.32 3.76 3.73
C LEU A 50 -31.29 4.47 4.69
N PRO A 51 -32.45 3.88 5.05
CA PRO A 51 -33.36 4.50 6.00
C PRO A 51 -32.67 4.66 7.37
N SER A 52 -32.80 5.85 7.94
CA SER A 52 -32.39 6.15 9.31
C SER A 52 -33.13 5.24 10.30
N PRO A 53 -32.46 4.65 11.30
CA PRO A 53 -33.15 3.92 12.34
C PRO A 53 -33.94 4.90 13.22
N SER A 54 -35.26 4.74 13.22
CA SER A 54 -36.17 5.40 14.15
C SER A 54 -35.92 4.89 15.59
N SER A 55 -35.66 5.85 16.49
CA SER A 55 -35.94 5.84 17.94
C SER A 55 -36.12 4.46 18.61
N SER A 56 -35.09 4.03 19.34
CA SER A 56 -35.14 2.89 20.26
C SER A 56 -35.85 3.25 21.57
N THR A 57 -36.93 2.53 21.86
CA THR A 57 -37.53 2.40 23.18
C THR A 57 -36.54 1.70 24.13
N SER A 58 -36.30 2.29 25.30
CA SER A 58 -35.39 1.78 26.33
C SER A 58 -35.94 0.56 27.07
N LEU A 59 -35.21 -0.55 27.03
CA LEU A 59 -35.31 -1.65 27.99
C LEU A 59 -33.92 -1.91 28.59
N PRO A 60 -33.81 -2.21 29.90
CA PRO A 60 -32.52 -2.29 30.57
C PRO A 60 -31.87 -3.65 30.28
N GLU A 61 -30.88 -3.66 29.40
CA GLU A 61 -30.06 -4.86 29.16
C GLU A 61 -28.99 -5.00 30.25
N SER A 62 -29.14 -6.10 30.99
CA SER A 62 -28.12 -6.81 31.75
C SER A 62 -26.70 -6.52 31.25
N GLN A 63 -25.84 -6.03 32.16
CA GLN A 63 -24.41 -5.81 31.97
C GLN A 63 -23.67 -7.15 31.81
N SER A 64 -23.89 -7.81 30.68
CA SER A 64 -22.90 -8.68 30.08
C SER A 64 -21.71 -7.79 29.71
N ARG A 65 -20.57 -7.93 30.40
CA ARG A 65 -19.32 -7.22 30.06
C ARG A 65 -18.85 -7.68 28.68
N ILE A 66 -19.36 -7.03 27.64
CA ILE A 66 -18.81 -7.16 26.29
C ILE A 66 -17.34 -6.71 26.38
N PRO A 67 -16.37 -7.56 25.99
CA PRO A 67 -14.97 -7.18 25.99
C PRO A 67 -14.78 -5.92 25.14
N GLU A 68 -14.08 -4.94 25.68
CA GLU A 68 -13.76 -3.73 24.95
C GLU A 68 -13.00 -4.10 23.66
N ILE A 69 -13.56 -3.69 22.52
CA ILE A 69 -13.06 -4.14 21.22
C ILE A 69 -11.67 -3.58 20.90
N VAL A 70 -11.31 -2.40 21.40
CA VAL A 70 -9.97 -1.82 21.30
C VAL A 70 -9.58 -1.31 22.69
N SER A 71 -8.63 -1.98 23.32
CA SER A 71 -8.24 -1.77 24.72
C SER A 71 -6.83 -1.21 24.85
N ASP A 72 -6.44 -0.85 26.07
CA ASP A 72 -5.09 -0.35 26.35
C ASP A 72 -3.98 -1.41 26.11
N SER A 73 -4.32 -2.70 26.13
CA SER A 73 -3.37 -3.75 25.71
C SER A 73 -3.06 -3.68 24.21
N ASP A 74 -4.03 -3.24 23.39
CA ASP A 74 -3.78 -3.02 21.96
C ASP A 74 -2.87 -1.80 21.75
N LEU A 75 -3.02 -0.75 22.57
CA LEU A 75 -2.10 0.40 22.58
C LEU A 75 -0.68 -0.03 22.98
N LYS A 76 -0.54 -0.83 24.04
CA LYS A 76 0.77 -1.38 24.44
C LYS A 76 1.39 -2.19 23.31
N PHE A 77 0.60 -3.07 22.68
CA PHE A 77 1.04 -3.85 21.52
C PHE A 77 1.55 -2.94 20.40
N LEU A 78 0.84 -1.85 20.09
CA LEU A 78 1.28 -0.87 19.10
C LEU A 78 2.62 -0.24 19.50
N ILE A 79 2.75 0.26 20.74
CA ILE A 79 3.97 0.90 21.24
C ILE A 79 5.15 -0.07 21.13
N ASP A 80 5.01 -1.31 21.60
CA ASP A 80 6.09 -2.30 21.55
C ASP A 80 6.54 -2.60 20.11
N ASN A 81 5.59 -2.69 19.16
CA ASN A 81 5.91 -2.89 17.74
C ASN A 81 6.58 -1.66 17.12
N LEU A 82 6.13 -0.45 17.47
CA LEU A 82 6.74 0.79 17.00
C LEU A 82 8.14 0.95 17.57
N ASP A 83 8.36 0.65 18.85
CA ASP A 83 9.69 0.70 19.50
C ASP A 83 10.64 -0.42 19.06
N GLU A 84 10.16 -1.31 18.19
CA GLU A 84 10.94 -2.42 17.66
C GLU A 84 11.48 -3.34 18.77
N LYS A 85 10.74 -3.48 19.88
CA LYS A 85 11.04 -4.41 20.99
C LYS A 85 10.75 -5.88 20.60
N LEU A 86 11.10 -6.23 19.37
CA LEU A 86 10.61 -7.41 18.66
C LEU A 86 11.53 -8.62 18.88
N ASP A 87 10.96 -9.80 18.67
CA ASP A 87 11.65 -11.09 18.72
C ASP A 87 12.91 -11.10 17.85
N GLU A 88 14.01 -11.63 18.38
CA GLU A 88 15.28 -11.82 17.66
C GLU A 88 15.11 -12.65 16.37
N ASP A 89 14.03 -13.42 16.27
CA ASP A 89 13.67 -14.24 15.12
C ASP A 89 13.06 -13.47 13.93
N GLU A 90 12.69 -12.19 14.11
CA GLU A 90 12.06 -11.39 13.05
C GLU A 90 13.07 -10.80 12.07
N LYS A 91 13.17 -11.41 10.89
CA LYS A 91 14.00 -10.86 9.80
C LYS A 91 13.29 -9.72 9.07
N TRP A 92 13.67 -8.49 9.40
CA TRP A 92 13.20 -7.28 8.74
C TRP A 92 14.00 -6.96 7.47
N GLU A 93 13.29 -6.61 6.40
CA GLU A 93 13.88 -6.22 5.12
C GLU A 93 13.43 -4.82 4.72
N THR A 94 14.39 -3.95 4.38
CA THR A 94 14.10 -2.62 3.86
C THR A 94 13.38 -2.72 2.52
N VAL A 95 12.23 -2.06 2.41
CA VAL A 95 11.44 -2.00 1.18
C VAL A 95 11.72 -0.70 0.43
N ILE A 96 11.84 0.41 1.16
CA ILE A 96 12.04 1.73 0.56
C ILE A 96 12.62 2.70 1.60
N ASP A 97 13.51 3.57 1.13
CA ASP A 97 13.99 4.76 1.83
C ASP A 97 14.11 5.88 0.78
N LYS A 98 13.22 6.86 0.84
CA LYS A 98 13.17 7.98 -0.11
C LYS A 98 12.81 9.28 0.58
N LYS A 99 13.28 10.39 0.01
CA LYS A 99 12.98 11.74 0.49
C LYS A 99 12.87 12.75 -0.64
N THR A 100 12.12 13.81 -0.38
CA THR A 100 12.09 15.09 -1.08
C THR A 100 12.39 16.19 -0.05
N ASN A 101 12.25 17.45 -0.45
CA ASN A 101 12.40 18.58 0.48
C ASN A 101 11.22 18.72 1.45
N SER A 102 10.04 18.17 1.13
CA SER A 102 8.81 18.31 1.92
C SER A 102 8.40 17.05 2.68
N LEU A 103 9.00 15.91 2.32
CA LEU A 103 8.52 14.58 2.70
C LEU A 103 9.69 13.59 2.75
N SER A 104 9.75 12.75 3.77
CA SER A 104 10.56 11.53 3.75
C SER A 104 9.73 10.31 4.11
N TYR A 105 10.08 9.15 3.54
CA TYR A 105 9.39 7.90 3.76
C TYR A 105 10.38 6.74 3.82
N LYS A 106 10.30 5.99 4.91
CA LYS A 106 11.02 4.73 5.11
C LYS A 106 10.03 3.64 5.42
N ALA A 107 10.20 2.47 4.81
CA ALA A 107 9.44 1.30 5.19
C ALA A 107 10.27 0.03 5.10
N LYS A 108 10.03 -0.86 6.04
CA LYS A 108 10.55 -2.23 6.09
C LYS A 108 9.42 -3.21 6.29
N CYS A 109 9.63 -4.45 5.86
CA CYS A 109 8.67 -5.52 6.07
C CYS A 109 9.33 -6.75 6.67
N CYS A 110 8.59 -7.48 7.49
CA CYS A 110 8.96 -8.79 7.99
C CYS A 110 7.92 -9.83 7.52
N ARG A 111 8.38 -11.05 7.25
CA ARG A 111 7.52 -12.19 6.95
C ARG A 111 7.54 -13.18 8.11
N PRO A 112 6.55 -13.14 9.03
CA PRO A 112 6.45 -14.12 10.08
C PRO A 112 5.99 -15.48 9.52
N LYS A 113 6.36 -16.57 10.18
CA LYS A 113 5.88 -17.92 9.82
C LYS A 113 4.35 -17.95 9.87
N ASN A 114 3.71 -18.38 8.77
CA ASN A 114 2.26 -18.57 8.65
C ASN A 114 1.39 -17.33 8.97
N LYS A 115 1.93 -16.11 8.88
CA LYS A 115 1.17 -14.87 9.07
C LYS A 115 1.34 -13.93 7.88
N PRO A 116 0.43 -12.95 7.68
CA PRO A 116 0.60 -11.94 6.65
C PRO A 116 1.84 -11.08 6.90
N LEU A 117 2.28 -10.36 5.86
CA LEU A 117 3.42 -9.44 5.97
C LEU A 117 3.15 -8.37 7.01
N LYS A 118 4.14 -8.17 7.88
CA LYS A 118 4.22 -7.04 8.78
C LYS A 118 4.97 -5.92 8.10
N TYR A 119 4.48 -4.70 8.25
CA TYR A 119 5.15 -3.49 7.79
C TYR A 119 5.35 -2.54 8.96
N LEU A 120 6.54 -1.96 9.00
CA LEU A 120 6.86 -0.80 9.80
C LEU A 120 7.26 0.32 8.84
N SER A 121 6.70 1.50 9.05
CA SER A 121 7.06 2.67 8.26
C SER A 121 7.13 3.94 9.08
N THR A 122 7.98 4.85 8.63
CA THR A 122 8.12 6.19 9.16
C THR A 122 7.94 7.17 8.01
N THR A 123 7.02 8.11 8.17
CA THR A 123 6.83 9.22 7.24
C THR A 123 7.06 10.53 7.98
N VAL A 124 7.87 11.42 7.44
CA VAL A 124 8.06 12.77 7.99
C VAL A 124 7.54 13.79 7.00
N PHE A 125 6.63 14.65 7.46
CA PHE A 125 6.09 15.77 6.69
C PHE A 125 6.64 17.09 7.26
N GLU A 126 7.33 17.87 6.43
CA GLU A 126 7.82 19.21 6.82
C GLU A 126 6.68 20.21 6.95
N GLY A 127 6.80 21.26 7.76
CA GLY A 127 5.82 22.35 7.86
C GLY A 127 4.40 21.87 8.16
N CYS A 128 4.27 20.94 9.11
CA CYS A 128 2.99 20.34 9.50
C CYS A 128 2.99 20.07 11.00
N SER A 129 1.90 20.41 11.70
CA SER A 129 1.74 20.12 13.12
C SER A 129 1.19 18.70 13.36
N PRO A 130 1.45 18.09 14.54
CA PRO A 130 0.91 16.78 14.89
C PRO A 130 -0.62 16.72 14.85
N GLU A 131 -1.29 17.79 15.25
CA GLU A 131 -2.74 17.91 15.28
C GLU A 131 -3.34 17.96 13.87
N LEU A 132 -2.74 18.75 12.98
CA LEU A 132 -3.14 18.82 11.58
C LEU A 132 -3.00 17.44 10.91
N LEU A 133 -1.88 16.75 11.17
CA LEU A 133 -1.63 15.42 10.62
C LEU A 133 -2.64 14.39 11.18
N ARG A 134 -2.93 14.45 12.49
CA ARG A 134 -3.98 13.64 13.12
C ARG A 134 -5.33 13.87 12.45
N ASP A 135 -5.76 15.11 12.33
CA ASP A 135 -7.07 15.45 11.76
C ASP A 135 -7.18 15.00 10.31
N PHE A 136 -6.13 15.20 9.51
CA PHE A 136 -6.05 14.67 8.15
C PHE A 136 -6.17 13.14 8.07
N TYR A 137 -5.55 12.41 9.01
CA TYR A 137 -5.65 10.94 9.06
C TYR A 137 -7.02 10.44 9.51
N MET A 138 -7.73 11.22 10.34
CA MET A 138 -9.03 10.86 10.89
C MET A 138 -10.21 11.30 10.02
N ASP A 139 -10.02 12.21 9.08
CA ASP A 139 -11.09 12.65 8.18
C ASP A 139 -11.35 11.64 7.06
N ASN A 140 -12.27 10.70 7.32
CA ASN A 140 -12.73 9.73 6.34
C ASN A 140 -13.51 10.36 5.17
N ASN A 141 -14.11 11.54 5.34
CA ASN A 141 -14.80 12.23 4.26
C ASN A 141 -13.80 12.84 3.27
N TYR A 142 -12.75 13.48 3.77
CA TYR A 142 -11.66 13.96 2.93
C TYR A 142 -10.87 12.81 2.32
N ARG A 143 -10.69 11.70 3.04
CA ARG A 143 -10.06 10.48 2.51
C ARG A 143 -10.70 9.99 1.23
N LYS A 144 -12.05 9.99 1.15
CA LYS A 144 -12.80 9.63 -0.09
C LYS A 144 -12.49 10.55 -1.27
N GLN A 145 -12.10 11.81 -1.02
CA GLN A 145 -11.83 12.78 -2.08
C GLN A 145 -10.46 12.56 -2.73
N TRP A 146 -9.43 12.22 -1.94
CA TRP A 146 -8.05 12.16 -2.45
C TRP A 146 -7.53 10.73 -2.66
N ASP A 147 -7.96 9.75 -1.87
CA ASP A 147 -7.53 8.35 -1.99
C ASP A 147 -8.44 7.57 -2.93
N LYS A 148 -7.98 7.38 -4.17
CA LYS A 148 -8.71 6.64 -5.21
C LYS A 148 -8.96 5.17 -4.90
N THR A 149 -8.30 4.62 -3.89
CA THR A 149 -8.56 3.25 -3.46
C THR A 149 -9.79 3.17 -2.57
N VAL A 150 -10.19 4.24 -1.88
CA VAL A 150 -11.37 4.29 -1.03
C VAL A 150 -12.58 4.69 -1.87
N ILE A 151 -13.53 3.76 -2.04
CA ILE A 151 -14.78 4.01 -2.76
C ILE A 151 -15.80 4.64 -1.82
N ASP A 152 -15.92 4.09 -0.63
CA ASP A 152 -16.97 4.44 0.31
C ASP A 152 -16.50 4.22 1.74
N HIS A 153 -17.10 4.99 2.64
CA HIS A 153 -16.88 4.90 4.08
C HIS A 153 -18.15 5.31 4.81
N VAL A 154 -18.55 4.48 5.77
CA VAL A 154 -19.70 4.69 6.65
C VAL A 154 -19.28 4.46 8.10
N GLN A 155 -19.55 5.43 8.96
CA GLN A 155 -19.48 5.26 10.41
C GLN A 155 -20.68 4.39 10.85
N LEU A 156 -20.41 3.25 11.46
CA LEU A 156 -21.44 2.29 11.89
C LEU A 156 -21.86 2.52 13.34
N GLN A 157 -20.90 2.85 14.21
CA GLN A 157 -21.11 3.05 15.63
C GLN A 157 -20.05 4.00 16.19
N MET A 158 -20.46 4.87 17.11
CA MET A 158 -19.56 5.68 17.93
C MET A 158 -19.89 5.44 19.40
N ASN A 159 -18.94 4.94 20.18
CA ASN A 159 -19.08 4.81 21.63
C ASN A 159 -18.51 6.07 22.30
N THR A 160 -19.40 6.87 22.89
CA THR A 160 -19.03 8.15 23.51
C THR A 160 -18.25 8.01 24.81
N THR A 161 -18.35 6.85 25.48
CA THR A 161 -17.74 6.63 26.79
C THR A 161 -16.26 6.31 26.67
N ASN A 162 -15.87 5.44 25.74
CA ASN A 162 -14.48 5.01 25.56
C ASN A 162 -13.81 5.55 24.27
N GLY A 163 -14.55 6.27 23.43
CA GLY A 163 -14.03 6.87 22.21
C GLY A 163 -13.76 5.87 21.08
N ILE A 164 -14.32 4.66 21.17
CA ILE A 164 -14.21 3.66 20.10
C ILE A 164 -15.20 3.99 18.98
N GLU A 165 -14.69 4.05 17.76
CA GLU A 165 -15.51 4.11 16.55
C GLU A 165 -15.40 2.78 15.79
N ILE A 166 -16.53 2.35 15.22
CA ILE A 166 -16.60 1.25 14.27
C ILE A 166 -17.06 1.81 12.93
N GLY A 167 -16.32 1.51 11.87
CA GLY A 167 -16.68 1.94 10.52
C GLY A 167 -16.50 0.84 9.48
N CYS A 168 -17.23 1.00 8.38
CA CYS A 168 -17.16 0.17 7.19
C CYS A 168 -16.53 0.95 6.04
N THR A 169 -15.38 0.48 5.55
CA THR A 169 -14.69 1.06 4.39
C THR A 169 -14.66 0.08 3.24
N ILE A 170 -15.03 0.54 2.03
CA ILE A 170 -14.90 -0.24 0.80
C ILE A 170 -13.70 0.26 0.02
N LYS A 171 -12.70 -0.61 -0.19
CA LYS A 171 -11.55 -0.29 -1.04
C LYS A 171 -11.56 -1.08 -2.34
N LYS A 172 -11.17 -0.43 -3.44
CA LYS A 172 -10.96 -1.07 -4.74
C LYS A 172 -9.55 -0.83 -5.22
N PHE A 173 -8.83 -1.94 -5.34
CA PHE A 173 -7.53 -1.99 -5.97
C PHE A 173 -7.69 -2.39 -7.44
N PRO A 174 -6.81 -1.94 -8.34
CA PRO A 174 -6.85 -2.33 -9.74
C PRO A 174 -6.88 -3.85 -9.92
N LEU A 175 -7.70 -4.33 -10.86
CA LEU A 175 -7.81 -5.74 -11.26
C LEU A 175 -8.26 -6.72 -10.17
N LEU A 176 -8.77 -6.22 -9.04
CA LEU A 176 -9.20 -7.08 -7.95
C LEU A 176 -10.62 -6.75 -7.48
N THR A 177 -11.31 -7.75 -6.94
CA THR A 177 -12.61 -7.57 -6.29
C THR A 177 -12.50 -6.56 -5.16
N PRO A 178 -13.46 -5.64 -4.97
CA PRO A 178 -13.39 -4.69 -3.88
C PRO A 178 -13.37 -5.39 -2.53
N ARG A 179 -12.61 -4.84 -1.58
CA ARG A 179 -12.47 -5.34 -0.21
C ARG A 179 -13.35 -4.52 0.71
N GLU A 180 -14.00 -5.21 1.63
CA GLU A 180 -14.78 -4.62 2.70
C GLU A 180 -14.01 -4.74 4.01
N TYR A 181 -13.79 -3.60 4.65
CA TYR A 181 -13.10 -3.46 5.92
C TYR A 181 -14.11 -3.01 6.97
N VAL A 182 -14.42 -3.87 7.94
CA VAL A 182 -15.20 -3.50 9.13
C VAL A 182 -14.20 -3.42 10.28
N LEU A 183 -13.89 -2.20 10.70
CA LEU A 183 -12.77 -1.93 11.60
C LEU A 183 -13.27 -1.14 12.80
N ALA A 184 -12.73 -1.48 13.97
CA ALA A 184 -12.86 -0.68 15.18
C ALA A 184 -11.54 0.05 15.43
N TRP A 185 -11.62 1.30 15.88
CA TRP A 185 -10.43 2.06 16.25
C TRP A 185 -10.66 2.97 17.45
N ARG A 186 -9.56 3.30 18.12
CA ARG A 186 -9.52 4.18 19.28
C ARG A 186 -8.26 5.05 19.23
N LEU A 187 -8.39 6.27 19.75
CA LEU A 187 -7.30 7.25 19.81
C LEU A 187 -6.88 7.53 21.24
N TRP A 188 -5.58 7.74 21.42
CA TRP A 188 -5.00 8.20 22.67
C TRP A 188 -4.07 9.39 22.44
N GLU A 189 -4.00 10.29 23.41
CA GLU A 189 -3.06 11.41 23.48
C GLU A 189 -2.14 11.21 24.69
N GLY A 190 -0.84 11.12 24.42
CA GLY A 190 0.22 11.08 25.42
C GLY A 190 0.85 12.45 25.64
N LYS A 191 2.02 12.45 26.28
CA LYS A 191 2.83 13.67 26.47
C LYS A 191 3.23 14.33 25.16
N ASP A 192 3.51 15.63 25.24
CA ASP A 192 4.00 16.46 24.14
C ASP A 192 3.13 16.40 22.88
N ARG A 193 1.83 16.19 23.07
CA ARG A 193 0.83 16.01 21.99
C ARG A 193 1.20 14.89 21.03
N THR A 194 1.74 13.80 21.59
CA THR A 194 1.92 12.54 20.85
C THR A 194 0.58 11.84 20.75
N PHE A 195 0.15 11.53 19.53
CA PHE A 195 -1.12 10.88 19.28
C PHE A 195 -0.90 9.43 18.86
N TYR A 196 -1.73 8.53 19.37
CA TYR A 196 -1.77 7.13 19.00
C TYR A 196 -3.14 6.77 18.46
N CYS A 197 -3.18 5.85 17.51
CA CYS A 197 -4.41 5.21 17.07
C CYS A 197 -4.14 3.75 16.78
N PHE A 198 -5.02 2.88 17.28
CA PHE A 198 -5.01 1.47 16.95
C PHE A 198 -6.30 1.09 16.26
N ILE A 199 -6.19 0.24 15.24
CA ILE A 199 -7.26 -0.13 14.32
C ILE A 199 -7.23 -1.63 14.13
N LYS A 200 -8.38 -2.28 14.30
CA LYS A 200 -8.46 -3.73 14.32
C LYS A 200 -9.76 -4.26 13.72
N GLU A 201 -9.70 -5.39 13.01
CA GLU A 201 -10.93 -5.96 12.41
C GLU A 201 -11.96 -6.34 13.45
N CYS A 202 -13.23 -6.22 13.08
CA CYS A 202 -14.37 -6.66 13.87
C CYS A 202 -15.54 -7.08 12.98
N GLU A 203 -16.59 -7.59 13.62
CA GLU A 203 -17.89 -7.82 12.99
C GLU A 203 -18.91 -6.82 13.55
N HIS A 204 -19.89 -6.42 12.74
CA HIS A 204 -20.93 -5.48 13.15
C HIS A 204 -22.26 -5.84 12.48
N PRO A 205 -23.39 -5.90 13.23
CA PRO A 205 -24.69 -6.29 12.68
C PRO A 205 -25.16 -5.44 11.49
N SER A 206 -24.88 -4.14 11.50
CA SER A 206 -25.21 -3.22 10.40
C SER A 206 -24.32 -3.36 9.15
N ALA A 207 -23.31 -4.24 9.18
CA ALA A 207 -22.44 -4.53 8.05
C ALA A 207 -22.29 -6.05 7.84
N PRO A 208 -23.38 -6.77 7.50
CA PRO A 208 -23.32 -8.19 7.21
C PRO A 208 -22.48 -8.47 5.96
N ARG A 209 -21.91 -9.67 5.86
CA ARG A 209 -21.04 -10.05 4.73
C ARG A 209 -21.79 -10.02 3.41
N ARG A 210 -21.25 -9.32 2.41
CA ARG A 210 -21.84 -9.18 1.07
C ARG A 210 -21.02 -9.94 0.04
N LYS A 211 -21.65 -10.82 -0.74
CA LYS A 211 -20.98 -11.65 -1.78
C LYS A 211 -20.19 -10.84 -2.82
N LYS A 212 -20.57 -9.58 -3.07
CA LYS A 212 -19.88 -8.68 -4.01
C LYS A 212 -18.52 -8.17 -3.51
N TYR A 213 -18.20 -8.35 -2.23
CA TYR A 213 -16.95 -7.88 -1.63
C TYR A 213 -16.20 -9.03 -0.97
N VAL A 214 -14.87 -8.92 -0.97
CA VAL A 214 -14.01 -9.78 -0.15
C VAL A 214 -13.88 -9.13 1.22
N ARG A 215 -14.44 -9.76 2.26
CA ARG A 215 -14.27 -9.29 3.65
C ARG A 215 -12.83 -9.52 4.10
N VAL A 216 -12.17 -8.48 4.58
CA VAL A 216 -10.84 -8.59 5.20
C VAL A 216 -11.02 -9.17 6.60
N GLY A 217 -10.57 -10.42 6.79
CA GLY A 217 -10.76 -11.16 8.04
C GLY A 217 -9.64 -10.97 9.07
N TYR A 218 -8.52 -10.35 8.68
CA TYR A 218 -7.42 -10.02 9.56
C TYR A 218 -6.85 -8.65 9.20
N PHE A 219 -6.86 -7.73 10.15
CA PHE A 219 -6.36 -6.37 10.03
C PHE A 219 -5.91 -5.86 11.40
N ARG A 220 -4.60 -5.69 11.58
CA ARG A 220 -4.01 -5.05 12.75
C ARG A 220 -3.11 -3.92 12.27
N SER A 221 -3.49 -2.69 12.57
CA SER A 221 -2.70 -1.52 12.18
C SER A 221 -2.82 -0.45 13.24
N GLY A 222 -1.77 0.35 13.37
CA GLY A 222 -1.83 1.52 14.22
C GLY A 222 -0.70 2.48 13.91
N TRP A 223 -0.82 3.69 14.41
CA TRP A 223 0.15 4.74 14.18
C TRP A 223 0.40 5.57 15.43
N GLN A 224 1.59 6.16 15.48
CA GLN A 224 1.99 7.22 16.40
C GLN A 224 2.32 8.46 15.57
N ILE A 225 1.74 9.60 15.93
CA ILE A 225 2.07 10.91 15.37
C ILE A 225 2.73 11.76 16.47
N ARG A 226 3.85 12.40 16.14
CA ARG A 226 4.54 13.33 17.04
C ARG A 226 5.28 14.41 16.28
N LYS A 227 5.64 15.48 16.99
CA LYS A 227 6.51 16.53 16.47
C LYS A 227 7.95 15.98 16.35
N VAL A 228 8.67 16.40 15.31
CA VAL A 228 10.10 16.14 15.19
C VAL A 228 10.86 17.16 16.07
N PRO A 229 11.70 16.73 17.03
CA PRO A 229 12.44 17.66 17.88
C PRO A 229 13.32 18.62 17.07
N GLY A 230 13.27 19.91 17.43
CA GLY A 230 14.09 20.95 16.79
C GLY A 230 13.77 21.25 15.32
N ARG A 231 12.68 20.71 14.79
CA ARG A 231 12.31 20.84 13.37
C ARG A 231 10.84 21.20 13.23
N ASP A 232 10.52 22.06 12.27
CA ASP A 232 9.13 22.28 11.86
C ASP A 232 8.68 21.12 10.98
N ALA A 233 8.41 19.98 11.60
CA ALA A 233 7.96 18.78 10.94
C ALA A 233 7.20 17.87 11.92
N SER A 234 6.33 17.03 11.37
CA SER A 234 5.66 15.96 12.10
C SER A 234 6.02 14.61 11.51
N GLU A 235 6.25 13.65 12.39
CA GLU A 235 6.52 12.26 12.06
C GLU A 235 5.28 11.41 12.35
N ILE A 236 4.96 10.50 11.43
CA ILE A 236 4.05 9.39 11.68
C ILE A 236 4.80 8.06 11.52
N ARG A 237 4.83 7.28 12.60
CA ARG A 237 5.31 5.90 12.61
C ARG A 237 4.11 4.97 12.58
N MET A 238 4.15 3.93 11.76
CA MET A 238 3.01 3.05 11.53
C MET A 238 3.42 1.58 11.56
N PHE A 239 2.66 0.79 12.31
CA PHE A 239 2.60 -0.66 12.23
C PHE A 239 1.41 -1.09 11.37
N HIS A 240 1.60 -2.08 10.50
CA HIS A 240 0.54 -2.58 9.65
C HIS A 240 0.71 -4.08 9.33
N GLN A 241 -0.34 -4.85 9.53
CA GLN A 241 -0.44 -6.26 9.15
C GLN A 241 -1.88 -6.58 8.76
N GLU A 242 -2.10 -7.03 7.52
CA GLU A 242 -3.43 -7.41 7.03
C GLU A 242 -3.39 -8.65 6.16
N ASP A 243 -4.48 -9.42 6.13
CA ASP A 243 -4.75 -10.42 5.11
C ASP A 243 -5.86 -9.94 4.17
N ALA A 244 -5.46 -9.28 3.08
CA ALA A 244 -6.37 -8.80 2.04
C ALA A 244 -6.75 -9.89 1.00
N GLY A 245 -6.40 -11.16 1.26
CA GLY A 245 -6.59 -12.26 0.32
C GLY A 245 -5.68 -12.14 -0.91
N LEU A 246 -4.48 -11.59 -0.73
CA LEU A 246 -3.50 -11.39 -1.79
C LEU A 246 -2.33 -12.35 -1.63
N ASN A 247 -1.77 -12.80 -2.77
CA ASN A 247 -0.50 -13.50 -2.73
C ASN A 247 0.58 -12.58 -2.13
N VAL A 248 1.30 -13.09 -1.14
CA VAL A 248 2.29 -12.34 -0.35
C VAL A 248 3.36 -11.65 -1.21
N GLU A 249 3.90 -12.35 -2.21
CA GLU A 249 4.93 -11.78 -3.09
C GLU A 249 4.36 -10.68 -3.98
N MET A 250 3.14 -10.88 -4.48
CA MET A 250 2.44 -9.87 -5.26
C MET A 250 2.09 -8.64 -4.42
N ALA A 251 1.65 -8.82 -3.18
CA ALA A 251 1.38 -7.73 -2.25
C ALA A 251 2.65 -6.93 -1.95
N LYS A 252 3.76 -7.61 -1.64
CA LYS A 252 5.07 -6.97 -1.41
C LYS A 252 5.54 -6.19 -2.64
N LEU A 253 5.45 -6.79 -3.83
CA LEU A 253 5.83 -6.13 -5.07
C LEU A 253 4.96 -4.91 -5.37
N ALA A 254 3.63 -5.05 -5.25
CA ALA A 254 2.69 -3.95 -5.48
C ALA A 254 2.95 -2.79 -4.51
N PHE A 255 3.16 -3.09 -3.23
CA PHE A 255 3.53 -2.11 -2.22
C PHE A 255 4.86 -1.42 -2.59
N ALA A 256 5.94 -2.17 -2.82
CA ALA A 256 7.25 -1.62 -3.13
C ALA A 256 7.26 -0.72 -4.38
N LYS A 257 6.43 -1.04 -5.39
CA LYS A 257 6.31 -0.23 -6.62
C LYS A 257 5.38 0.96 -6.47
N GLY A 258 4.32 0.85 -5.66
CA GLY A 258 3.26 1.85 -5.57
C GLY A 258 3.42 2.86 -4.44
N ILE A 259 4.02 2.46 -3.31
CA ILE A 259 3.94 3.21 -2.05
C ILE A 259 4.51 4.62 -2.16
N TRP A 260 5.64 4.82 -2.83
CA TRP A 260 6.21 6.15 -3.01
C TRP A 260 5.25 7.12 -3.69
N SER A 261 4.62 6.69 -4.78
CA SER A 261 3.64 7.52 -5.49
C SER A 261 2.42 7.81 -4.62
N TYR A 262 2.01 6.85 -3.80
CA TYR A 262 0.91 7.02 -2.85
C TYR A 262 1.26 8.06 -1.77
N VAL A 263 2.43 7.95 -1.14
CA VAL A 263 2.87 8.89 -0.09
C VAL A 263 3.07 10.30 -0.66
N CYS A 264 3.61 10.46 -1.88
CA CYS A 264 3.66 11.78 -2.52
C CYS A 264 2.27 12.37 -2.77
N LYS A 265 1.27 11.57 -3.15
CA LYS A 265 -0.12 12.04 -3.28
C LYS A 265 -0.72 12.42 -1.93
N MET A 266 -0.38 11.65 -0.89
CA MET A 266 -0.79 11.93 0.49
C MET A 266 -0.22 13.25 0.99
N ASP A 267 1.06 13.56 0.75
CA ASP A 267 1.65 14.88 1.05
C ASP A 267 0.88 16.00 0.33
N ASN A 268 0.65 15.87 -0.98
CA ASN A 268 -0.16 16.85 -1.72
C ASN A 268 -1.59 17.02 -1.15
N ALA A 269 -2.22 15.94 -0.72
CA ALA A 269 -3.55 15.98 -0.10
C ALA A 269 -3.51 16.67 1.27
N LEU A 270 -2.49 16.41 2.08
CA LEU A 270 -2.26 17.06 3.36
C LEU A 270 -2.04 18.58 3.19
N ARG A 271 -1.25 19.00 2.20
CA ARG A 271 -1.05 20.43 1.90
C ARG A 271 -2.35 21.13 1.53
N LYS A 272 -3.20 20.48 0.73
CA LYS A 272 -4.52 21.01 0.39
C LYS A 272 -5.46 21.05 1.59
N TYR A 273 -5.42 20.01 2.42
CA TYR A 273 -6.21 19.94 3.65
C TYR A 273 -5.88 21.13 4.56
N ALA A 274 -4.59 21.42 4.77
CA ALA A 274 -4.12 22.54 5.59
C ALA A 274 -4.68 23.91 5.15
N VAL A 275 -4.96 24.09 3.85
CA VAL A 275 -5.50 25.33 3.30
C VAL A 275 -7.03 25.38 3.41
N ILE A 276 -7.71 24.24 3.26
CA ILE A 276 -9.18 24.15 3.25
C ILE A 276 -9.76 24.12 4.68
N SER A 277 -9.00 23.62 5.64
CA SER A 277 -9.47 23.40 7.01
C SER A 277 -9.71 24.71 7.77
N HIS A 278 -10.92 25.24 7.63
CA HIS A 278 -11.66 25.93 8.70
C HIS A 278 -12.40 24.87 9.58
N PRO A 279 -12.89 25.21 10.79
CA PRO A 279 -13.31 24.24 11.81
C PRO A 279 -14.24 23.14 11.27
N PRO A 280 -14.20 21.91 11.81
CA PRO A 280 -14.96 20.79 11.28
C PRO A 280 -16.45 21.15 11.23
N THR A 281 -16.96 21.41 10.04
CA THR A 281 -18.37 21.70 9.78
C THR A 281 -19.10 20.37 9.65
N SER A 282 -19.14 19.61 10.75
CA SER A 282 -20.00 18.45 10.90
C SER A 282 -20.31 18.27 12.38
N PRO A 283 -21.57 18.40 12.81
CA PRO A 283 -21.98 18.23 14.21
C PRO A 283 -21.91 16.77 14.70
N SER A 284 -21.29 15.85 13.95
CA SER A 284 -21.13 14.45 14.31
C SER A 284 -19.93 14.24 15.22
N VAL A 285 -20.17 13.59 16.36
CA VAL A 285 -19.12 13.12 17.28
C VAL A 285 -18.08 12.29 16.52
N SER A 286 -16.79 12.62 16.70
CA SER A 286 -15.66 11.91 16.08
C SER A 286 -14.67 11.41 17.14
N PRO A 287 -13.80 10.44 16.82
CA PRO A 287 -12.77 9.97 17.76
C PRO A 287 -11.75 11.05 18.12
N SER A 288 -11.50 12.02 17.24
CA SER A 288 -10.62 13.15 17.55
C SER A 288 -11.21 14.05 18.64
N THR A 289 -12.53 14.10 18.79
CA THR A 289 -13.21 14.80 19.89
C THR A 289 -13.30 13.99 21.20
N LEU A 290 -13.14 12.66 21.11
CA LEU A 290 -13.24 11.73 22.25
C LEU A 290 -11.91 11.03 22.56
N ILE A 291 -10.81 11.71 22.25
CA ILE A 291 -9.46 11.19 22.44
C ILE A 291 -9.21 10.92 23.93
N GLN A 292 -8.73 9.71 24.24
CA GLN A 292 -8.43 9.29 25.60
C GLN A 292 -7.00 9.68 25.97
N LYS A 293 -6.67 9.77 27.25
CA LYS A 293 -5.27 9.91 27.66
C LYS A 293 -4.57 8.56 27.62
N VAL A 294 -3.29 8.55 27.26
CA VAL A 294 -2.45 7.35 27.39
C VAL A 294 -2.38 6.96 28.88
N PRO A 295 -2.60 5.69 29.24
CA PRO A 295 -2.46 5.23 30.62
C PRO A 295 -1.06 5.53 31.18
N PRO A 296 -0.93 5.96 32.45
CA PRO A 296 0.35 6.36 33.04
C PRO A 296 1.47 5.32 32.89
N GLU A 297 1.14 4.03 32.96
CA GLU A 297 2.07 2.91 32.85
C GLU A 297 2.73 2.84 31.46
N LEU A 298 2.03 3.29 30.42
CA LEU A 298 2.52 3.30 29.03
C LEU A 298 3.22 4.62 28.67
N ASP A 299 2.98 5.68 29.44
CA ASP A 299 3.52 7.03 29.21
C ASP A 299 4.92 7.26 29.83
N MET A 300 5.39 6.34 30.69
CA MET A 300 6.74 6.36 31.29
C MET A 300 7.83 5.77 30.39
N ILE A 301 7.47 5.04 29.33
CA ILE A 301 8.42 4.34 28.45
C ILE A 301 9.05 5.30 27.42
N ASN A 302 8.48 6.49 27.22
CA ASN A 302 8.89 7.45 26.19
C ASN A 302 9.99 8.44 26.62
N GLY A 303 10.47 8.39 27.87
CA GLY A 303 11.55 9.24 28.37
C GLY A 303 12.84 8.45 28.53
N ASP A 304 13.86 8.80 27.74
CA ASP A 304 15.28 8.43 27.91
C ASP A 304 15.71 6.98 27.59
N ALA A 305 16.24 6.79 26.38
CA ALA A 305 17.41 5.92 26.17
C ALA A 305 18.06 6.20 24.80
N LEU A 306 18.93 7.21 24.74
CA LEU A 306 20.12 7.15 23.89
C LEU A 306 21.31 6.85 24.82
N PRO A 307 22.01 5.73 24.66
CA PRO A 307 23.39 5.64 25.12
C PRO A 307 24.30 5.88 23.92
N ALA A 308 24.79 7.11 23.82
CA ALA A 308 26.15 7.30 23.35
C ALA A 308 27.09 6.94 24.52
N VAL A 309 28.11 6.12 24.26
CA VAL A 309 29.52 6.32 24.63
C VAL A 309 30.33 5.06 24.29
N SER A 310 31.23 5.27 23.33
CA SER A 310 32.63 4.86 23.22
C SER A 310 33.18 3.69 24.04
N ALA A 311 33.72 2.74 23.28
CA ALA A 311 35.07 2.16 23.33
C ALA A 311 35.73 1.83 24.69
N SER A 312 35.98 0.53 24.87
CA SER A 312 37.22 0.03 25.48
C SER A 312 37.63 -1.29 24.81
N MET A 313 38.82 -1.29 24.19
CA MET A 313 39.53 -2.48 23.73
C MET A 313 40.12 -3.24 24.93
N ALA A 314 40.06 -4.57 24.91
CA ALA A 314 41.17 -5.44 25.30
C ALA A 314 41.02 -6.83 24.66
N THR A 315 42.07 -7.20 23.93
CA THR A 315 42.36 -8.41 23.14
C THR A 315 42.48 -9.67 24.00
N PHE A 316 42.15 -10.87 23.46
CA PHE A 316 42.99 -12.09 23.41
C PHE A 316 42.24 -13.23 22.68
N GLU A 317 42.81 -13.66 21.54
CA GLU A 317 42.58 -14.90 20.77
C GLU A 317 43.38 -16.08 21.37
N PRO A 318 43.42 -17.30 20.80
CA PRO A 318 42.36 -18.18 20.24
C PRO A 318 42.48 -19.63 20.76
N VAL A 319 41.44 -20.46 20.61
CA VAL A 319 41.64 -21.92 20.47
C VAL A 319 40.71 -22.51 19.40
N ASN A 320 41.37 -23.14 18.46
CA ASN A 320 40.92 -23.93 17.32
C ASN A 320 40.26 -25.24 17.79
N ASP A 321 39.15 -25.66 17.17
CA ASP A 321 38.95 -27.04 16.75
C ASP A 321 37.67 -27.21 15.91
N LYS A 322 37.88 -27.66 14.67
CA LYS A 322 36.91 -28.36 13.80
C LYS A 322 37.47 -29.79 13.58
N PRO A 323 36.77 -30.75 12.94
CA PRO A 323 35.39 -30.78 12.44
C PRO A 323 34.65 -32.09 12.80
N ARG A 324 33.34 -32.19 12.52
CA ARG A 324 32.78 -33.46 12.02
C ARG A 324 31.57 -33.25 11.12
N GLU A 325 31.81 -33.38 9.82
CA GLU A 325 30.79 -33.58 8.79
C GLU A 325 30.08 -34.92 8.98
N LYS A 326 28.77 -34.94 8.76
CA LYS A 326 28.08 -36.11 8.19
C LYS A 326 27.15 -35.63 7.07
N ARG A 327 27.56 -35.97 5.84
CA ARG A 327 26.76 -35.89 4.62
C ARG A 327 25.59 -36.87 4.68
N LEU A 328 24.41 -36.47 4.22
CA LEU A 328 23.56 -37.27 3.33
C LEU A 328 22.67 -36.31 2.52
N SER A 329 22.97 -36.10 1.24
CA SER A 329 21.98 -35.60 0.27
C SER A 329 21.99 -36.49 -0.97
N ARG A 330 20.80 -37.01 -1.30
CA ARG A 330 20.51 -37.80 -2.49
C ARG A 330 20.34 -36.89 -3.71
N LYS A 331 20.72 -37.46 -4.86
CA LYS A 331 20.80 -36.87 -6.22
C LYS A 331 19.46 -36.36 -6.79
N PRO A 332 19.51 -35.57 -7.89
CA PRO A 332 18.43 -34.73 -8.40
C PRO A 332 17.60 -35.38 -9.49
N SER A 333 16.39 -34.87 -9.73
CA SER A 333 15.64 -35.08 -10.97
C SER A 333 15.39 -33.76 -11.70
N LYS A 334 15.81 -33.70 -12.96
CA LYS A 334 15.59 -32.60 -13.90
C LYS A 334 14.35 -32.88 -14.77
N LYS A 335 13.83 -31.80 -15.39
CA LYS A 335 13.06 -31.69 -16.66
C LYS A 335 11.53 -31.84 -16.53
N PHE A 336 10.65 -31.06 -17.20
CA PHE A 336 10.77 -29.91 -18.10
C PHE A 336 9.36 -29.29 -18.38
N VAL A 337 9.35 -28.01 -18.83
CA VAL A 337 8.39 -27.32 -19.73
C VAL A 337 6.99 -26.93 -19.22
N ALA A 338 6.79 -25.60 -19.09
CA ALA A 338 5.79 -24.85 -19.88
C ALA A 338 6.11 -23.34 -19.83
N LYS A 339 7.05 -22.90 -20.68
CA LYS A 339 7.29 -21.48 -21.00
C LYS A 339 6.72 -21.22 -22.39
N SER A 340 5.53 -20.60 -22.50
CA SER A 340 5.07 -20.00 -23.77
C SER A 340 4.04 -18.85 -23.67
N LEU A 341 3.76 -18.29 -22.48
CA LEU A 341 2.83 -17.12 -22.38
C LEU A 341 3.43 -15.84 -21.79
N LEU A 342 4.73 -15.82 -21.48
CA LEU A 342 5.36 -14.71 -20.74
C LEU A 342 6.08 -13.65 -21.57
N VAL A 343 5.94 -13.64 -22.90
CA VAL A 343 6.72 -12.69 -23.75
C VAL A 343 5.89 -11.52 -24.32
N ILE A 344 4.56 -11.52 -24.18
CA ILE A 344 3.74 -10.38 -24.65
C ILE A 344 3.44 -9.37 -23.52
N GLY A 345 3.45 -9.78 -22.25
CA GLY A 345 3.19 -8.87 -21.11
C GLY A 345 4.37 -7.98 -20.69
N GLY A 346 5.59 -8.28 -21.15
CA GLY A 346 6.81 -7.63 -20.67
C GLY A 346 7.18 -6.29 -21.33
N VAL A 347 6.64 -5.99 -22.52
CA VAL A 347 7.04 -4.80 -23.31
C VAL A 347 6.15 -3.57 -23.02
N ILE A 348 4.97 -3.76 -22.43
CA ILE A 348 4.06 -2.65 -22.10
C ILE A 348 4.38 -2.03 -20.72
N CYS A 349 5.14 -2.71 -19.87
CA CYS A 349 5.50 -2.23 -18.52
C CYS A 349 6.75 -1.33 -18.43
N LEU A 350 7.42 -1.01 -19.54
CA LEU A 350 8.63 -0.17 -19.55
C LEU A 350 8.46 1.23 -20.17
N SER A 351 7.26 1.62 -20.58
CA SER A 351 7.04 2.91 -21.28
C SER A 351 6.51 4.06 -20.40
N ARG A 352 6.42 3.90 -19.08
CA ARG A 352 6.14 5.03 -18.17
C ARG A 352 7.42 5.58 -17.57
N GLY A 353 8.16 6.38 -18.35
CA GLY A 353 9.30 7.14 -17.81
C GLY A 353 10.07 8.02 -18.80
N HIS A 354 10.50 7.52 -19.96
CA HIS A 354 11.21 8.31 -20.96
C HIS A 354 10.95 7.74 -22.37
N SER A 355 10.45 8.58 -23.28
CA SER A 355 9.92 8.20 -24.61
C SER A 355 10.96 7.73 -25.65
N GLY A 356 12.22 7.50 -25.27
CA GLY A 356 13.27 7.06 -26.21
C GLY A 356 13.91 5.69 -25.90
N LEU A 357 13.86 5.22 -24.66
CA LEU A 357 14.69 4.08 -24.24
C LEU A 357 14.08 2.72 -24.65
N GLY A 358 12.74 2.60 -24.55
CA GLY A 358 12.03 1.39 -24.97
C GLY A 358 12.16 1.10 -26.47
N ALA A 359 12.08 2.16 -27.31
CA ALA A 359 12.28 2.05 -28.74
C ALA A 359 13.73 1.67 -29.10
N LYS A 360 14.73 2.24 -28.41
CA LYS A 360 16.15 1.90 -28.60
C LYS A 360 16.45 0.45 -28.25
N VAL A 361 15.90 -0.07 -27.14
CA VAL A 361 16.09 -1.47 -26.73
C VAL A 361 15.39 -2.43 -27.69
N ALA A 362 14.18 -2.11 -28.15
CA ALA A 362 13.48 -2.91 -29.16
C ALA A 362 14.24 -2.94 -30.50
N MET A 363 14.74 -1.79 -30.96
CA MET A 363 15.54 -1.71 -32.19
C MET A 363 16.88 -2.44 -32.06
N ALA A 364 17.57 -2.32 -30.93
CA ALA A 364 18.81 -3.07 -30.67
C ALA A 364 18.58 -4.59 -30.66
N TYR A 365 17.44 -5.04 -30.13
CA TYR A 365 17.06 -6.46 -30.15
C TYR A 365 16.71 -6.95 -31.56
N ILE A 366 15.98 -6.16 -32.35
CA ILE A 366 15.66 -6.51 -33.75
C ILE A 366 16.94 -6.55 -34.59
N LEU A 367 17.83 -5.56 -34.45
CA LEU A 367 19.12 -5.50 -35.15
C LEU A 367 20.03 -6.67 -34.79
N THR A 368 20.10 -7.06 -33.52
CA THR A 368 20.90 -8.25 -33.11
C THR A 368 20.30 -9.56 -33.61
N LYS A 369 18.97 -9.64 -33.73
CA LYS A 369 18.32 -10.84 -34.31
C LYS A 369 18.48 -10.92 -35.83
N LEU A 370 18.47 -9.79 -36.53
CA LEU A 370 18.71 -9.72 -37.97
C LEU A 370 20.18 -10.02 -38.29
N ARG A 371 21.14 -9.53 -37.48
CA ARG A 371 22.56 -9.88 -37.60
C ARG A 371 22.80 -11.39 -37.45
N LYS A 372 22.17 -12.02 -36.45
CA LYS A 372 22.21 -13.50 -36.27
C LYS A 372 21.56 -14.30 -37.40
N ARG A 373 20.69 -13.68 -38.22
CA ARG A 373 20.10 -14.31 -39.40
C ARG A 373 20.99 -14.14 -40.64
N GLY A 374 21.69 -13.01 -40.75
CA GLY A 374 22.71 -12.78 -41.77
C GLY A 374 23.90 -13.73 -41.64
N ASP A 375 24.42 -13.92 -40.43
CA ASP A 375 25.55 -14.84 -40.16
C ASP A 375 25.19 -16.33 -40.39
N ARG A 376 23.90 -16.65 -40.40
CA ARG A 376 23.38 -17.99 -40.71
C ARG A 376 23.15 -18.23 -42.21
N SER A 377 23.00 -17.14 -42.98
CA SER A 377 22.84 -17.19 -44.44
C SER A 377 24.19 -17.24 -45.16
N SER A 378 25.26 -16.69 -44.58
CA SER A 378 26.61 -16.78 -45.11
C SER A 378 27.27 -18.14 -44.90
N GLN A 379 26.80 -18.94 -43.93
CA GLN A 379 27.26 -20.32 -43.71
C GLN A 379 26.58 -21.36 -44.60
N SER A 380 25.56 -21.02 -45.39
CA SER A 380 24.90 -21.96 -46.32
C SER A 380 25.29 -21.77 -47.79
N MET A 381 26.28 -20.94 -48.09
CA MET A 381 26.85 -20.78 -49.44
C MET A 381 28.31 -21.24 -49.55
N GLN A 382 28.81 -21.98 -48.56
CA GLN A 382 30.09 -22.69 -48.63
C GLN A 382 29.90 -24.16 -48.24
N THR A 383 29.22 -24.90 -49.12
CA THR A 383 29.37 -26.35 -49.33
C THR A 383 29.09 -26.64 -50.78
#